data_AF-A0A9N9FR14-F1
#
_entry.id   AF-A0A9N9FR14-F1
#
_cell.length_a   1.000
_cell.length_b   1.000
_cell.length_c   1.000
_cell.angle_alpha   90.00
_cell.angle_beta   90.00
_cell.angle_gamma   90.00
#
_symmetry.space_group_name_H-M   'P 1'
#
loop_
_entity.id
_entity.type
_entity.pdbx_description
1 polymer ?
#
loop_
_entity_poly.entity_id
_entity_poly.type
_entity_poly.pdbx_seq_one_letter_code
_entity_poly.pdbx_strand_id
1 'polypeptide(L)'
;MIQMKDRTLAQQHQWQIKYPGIESFVFNNKWVDCLMSRNNLSNRRRITIAQLLPDDLIEQQQEFLAFITYIRIQHDYPLTLVETGARTVSIRTTGHEKTNFTIVLNAWQMG
;
A
#
# COMPACT_ATOMS: atom_id res chain seq x y z
N MET A 1 -23.22 4.74 -10.54
CA MET A 1 -22.86 5.21 -9.18
C MET A 1 -21.87 6.38 -9.22
N ILE A 2 -20.78 6.30 -10.01
CA ILE A 2 -19.78 7.38 -10.16
C ILE A 2 -20.42 8.68 -10.68
N GLN A 3 -21.22 8.61 -11.76
CA GLN A 3 -21.86 9.79 -12.37
C GLN A 3 -22.77 10.60 -11.43
N MET A 4 -23.47 9.97 -10.49
CA MET A 4 -24.33 10.70 -9.53
C MET A 4 -23.48 11.47 -8.51
N LYS A 5 -22.39 10.86 -8.02
CA LYS A 5 -21.46 11.52 -7.09
C LYS A 5 -20.72 12.67 -7.76
N ASP A 6 -20.27 12.48 -9.00
CA ASP A 6 -19.55 13.51 -9.74
C ASP A 6 -20.43 14.73 -10.02
N ARG A 7 -21.71 14.53 -10.36
CA ARG A 7 -22.68 15.63 -10.51
C ARG A 7 -22.90 16.37 -9.20
N THR A 8 -23.07 15.67 -8.09
CA THR A 8 -23.24 16.32 -6.78
C THR A 8 -21.99 17.11 -6.36
N LEU A 9 -20.79 16.64 -6.74
CA LEU A 9 -19.54 17.35 -6.49
C LEU A 9 -19.41 18.59 -7.37
N ALA A 10 -19.72 18.49 -8.67
CA ALA A 10 -19.68 19.61 -9.61
C ALA A 10 -20.65 20.74 -9.26
N GLN A 11 -21.75 20.42 -8.58
CA GLN A 11 -22.73 21.39 -8.07
C GLN A 11 -22.28 22.12 -6.80
N GLN A 12 -21.22 21.70 -6.12
CA GLN A 12 -20.76 22.39 -4.92
C GLN A 12 -20.13 23.73 -5.28
N HIS A 13 -20.50 24.77 -4.54
CA HIS A 13 -20.05 26.15 -4.77
C HIS A 13 -18.53 26.30 -4.87
N GLN A 14 -17.77 25.59 -4.01
CA GLN A 14 -16.31 25.61 -4.02
C GLN A 14 -15.71 25.19 -5.37
N TRP A 15 -16.32 24.22 -6.05
CA TRP A 15 -15.83 23.72 -7.33
C TRP A 15 -16.28 24.60 -8.50
N GLN A 16 -17.45 25.22 -8.40
CA GLN A 16 -17.94 26.18 -9.39
C GLN A 16 -17.10 27.46 -9.43
N ILE A 17 -16.66 27.97 -8.26
CA ILE A 17 -15.73 29.12 -8.20
C ILE A 17 -14.39 28.76 -8.85
N LYS A 18 -13.87 27.57 -8.53
CA LYS A 18 -12.55 27.14 -9.02
C LYS A 18 -12.55 26.78 -10.50
N TYR A 19 -13.66 26.26 -11.01
CA TYR A 19 -13.83 25.80 -12.39
C TYR A 19 -15.17 26.31 -12.95
N PRO A 20 -15.20 27.53 -13.53
CA PRO A 20 -16.42 28.07 -14.10
C PRO A 20 -16.91 27.18 -15.24
N GLY A 21 -18.21 26.83 -15.22
CA GLY A 21 -18.83 25.93 -16.21
C GLY A 21 -18.71 24.44 -15.92
N ILE A 22 -18.13 24.03 -14.79
CA ILE A 22 -18.08 22.60 -14.40
C ILE A 22 -19.47 21.99 -14.16
N GLU A 23 -20.46 22.81 -13.84
CA GLU A 23 -21.84 22.39 -13.60
C GLU A 23 -22.52 21.80 -14.85
N SER A 24 -22.14 22.26 -16.03
CA SER A 24 -22.68 21.79 -17.31
C SER A 24 -21.85 20.65 -17.91
N PHE A 25 -20.73 20.29 -17.28
CA PHE A 25 -19.85 19.24 -17.76
C PHE A 25 -20.49 17.85 -17.64
N VAL A 26 -20.40 17.06 -18.71
CA VAL A 26 -20.99 15.72 -18.77
C VAL A 26 -19.94 14.67 -18.40
N PHE A 27 -19.97 14.26 -17.13
CA PHE A 27 -19.17 13.14 -16.60
C PHE A 27 -19.69 11.79 -17.11
N ASN A 28 -19.34 11.42 -18.34
CA ASN A 28 -19.71 10.12 -18.94
C ASN A 28 -18.64 9.04 -18.65
N ASN A 29 -18.98 7.76 -18.89
CA ASN A 29 -18.05 6.66 -18.63
C ASN A 29 -16.79 6.73 -19.51
N LYS A 30 -16.90 7.16 -20.78
CA LYS A 30 -15.74 7.32 -21.66
C LYS A 30 -14.74 8.36 -21.13
N TRP A 31 -15.23 9.44 -20.54
CA TRP A 31 -14.39 10.46 -19.92
C TRP A 31 -13.65 9.87 -18.71
N VAL A 32 -14.35 9.10 -17.86
CA VAL A 32 -13.73 8.39 -16.74
C VAL A 32 -12.68 7.40 -17.23
N ASP A 33 -12.99 6.57 -18.23
CA ASP A 33 -12.07 5.57 -18.76
C ASP A 33 -10.81 6.23 -19.36
N CYS A 34 -10.99 7.29 -20.15
CA CYS A 34 -9.89 8.08 -20.70
C CYS A 34 -9.06 8.77 -19.62
N LEU A 35 -9.70 9.35 -18.59
CA LEU A 35 -9.03 9.96 -17.46
C LEU A 35 -8.17 8.94 -16.71
N MET A 36 -8.74 7.76 -16.44
CA MET A 36 -8.04 6.67 -15.76
C MET A 36 -6.85 6.18 -16.58
N SER A 37 -7.04 5.95 -17.89
CA SER A 37 -5.98 5.51 -18.81
C SER A 37 -4.83 6.52 -18.91
N ARG A 38 -5.12 7.82 -19.09
CA ARG A 38 -4.10 8.87 -19.22
C ARG A 38 -3.25 9.05 -17.97
N ASN A 39 -3.83 8.80 -16.80
CA ASN A 39 -3.16 8.97 -15.52
C ASN A 39 -2.64 7.63 -14.93
N ASN A 40 -2.70 6.54 -15.70
CA ASN A 40 -2.31 5.20 -15.26
C ASN A 40 -3.00 4.76 -13.95
N LEU A 41 -4.29 5.10 -13.82
CA LEU A 41 -5.14 4.77 -12.69
C LEU A 41 -5.99 3.54 -12.99
N SER A 42 -6.32 2.78 -11.96
CA SER A 42 -7.20 1.61 -12.06
C SER A 42 -8.31 1.69 -11.02
N ASN A 43 -9.51 1.25 -11.39
CA ASN A 43 -10.60 1.10 -10.44
C ASN A 43 -10.28 -0.05 -9.48
N ARG A 44 -9.92 0.28 -8.24
CA ARG A 44 -9.76 -0.71 -7.17
C ARG A 44 -11.05 -0.81 -6.37
N ARG A 45 -11.57 -2.02 -6.21
CA ARG A 45 -12.53 -2.29 -5.14
C ARG A 45 -11.76 -2.24 -3.83
N ARG A 46 -12.27 -1.49 -2.84
CA ARG A 46 -11.77 -1.58 -1.47
C ARG A 46 -12.06 -2.99 -1.00
N ILE A 47 -11.02 -3.83 -0.97
CA ILE A 47 -11.08 -5.10 -0.27
C ILE A 47 -10.95 -4.78 1.21
N THR A 48 -11.98 -5.08 1.98
CA THR A 48 -11.83 -5.15 3.43
C THR A 48 -10.98 -6.39 3.69
N ILE A 49 -9.66 -6.24 3.65
CA ILE A 49 -8.77 -7.26 4.23
C ILE A 49 -8.88 -7.09 5.75
N ALA A 50 -10.03 -7.48 6.31
CA ALA A 50 -10.12 -7.84 7.70
C ALA A 50 -10.00 -9.37 7.71
N GLN A 51 -8.79 -9.87 7.43
CA GLN A 51 -8.48 -11.23 7.81
C GLN A 51 -8.52 -11.25 9.33
N LEU A 52 -9.25 -12.21 9.90
CA LEU A 52 -9.15 -12.51 11.32
C LEU A 52 -7.67 -12.76 11.61
N LEU A 53 -7.13 -12.06 12.59
CA LEU A 53 -5.76 -12.32 13.02
C LEU A 53 -5.71 -13.77 13.51
N PRO A 54 -4.72 -14.56 13.11
CA PRO A 54 -4.52 -15.89 13.66
C PRO A 54 -4.47 -15.82 15.19
N ASP A 55 -5.10 -16.78 15.86
CA ASP A 55 -5.12 -16.84 17.33
C ASP A 55 -3.70 -16.94 17.92
N ASP A 56 -2.76 -17.47 17.14
CA ASP A 56 -1.35 -17.70 17.48
C ASP A 56 -0.40 -16.59 16.99
N LEU A 57 -0.93 -15.45 16.55
CA LEU A 57 -0.12 -14.36 15.97
C LEU A 57 0.97 -13.86 16.94
N ILE A 58 0.64 -13.77 18.23
CA ILE A 58 1.56 -13.25 19.25
C ILE A 58 2.70 -14.24 19.49
N GLU A 59 2.37 -15.53 19.56
CA GLU A 59 3.33 -16.62 19.71
C GLU A 59 4.29 -16.66 18.51
N GLN A 60 3.76 -16.61 17.28
CA GLN A 60 4.59 -16.60 16.07
C GLN A 60 5.51 -15.38 15.99
N GLN A 61 5.02 -14.20 16.41
CA GLN A 61 5.86 -12.99 16.49
C GLN A 61 7.00 -13.16 17.50
N GLN A 62 6.72 -13.74 18.66
CA GLN A 62 7.73 -13.98 19.69
C GLN A 62 8.77 -15.00 19.23
N GLU A 63 8.35 -16.11 18.61
CA GLU A 63 9.24 -17.12 18.04
C GLU A 63 10.16 -16.54 16.97
N PHE A 64 9.60 -15.72 16.08
CA PHE A 64 10.37 -15.04 15.04
C PHE A 64 11.42 -14.09 15.63
N LEU A 65 11.04 -13.26 16.60
CA LEU A 65 11.98 -12.35 17.28
C LEU A 65 13.08 -13.10 18.02
N ALA A 66 12.73 -14.22 18.67
CA ALA A 66 13.70 -15.09 19.34
C ALA A 66 14.68 -15.70 18.33
N PHE A 67 14.19 -16.17 17.18
CA PHE A 67 15.02 -16.71 16.10
C PHE A 67 16.00 -15.67 15.54
N ILE A 68 15.53 -14.46 15.21
CA ILE A 68 16.40 -13.38 14.71
C ILE A 68 17.45 -13.00 15.75
N THR A 69 17.07 -12.94 17.03
CA THR A 69 18.01 -12.65 18.12
C THR A 69 19.06 -13.76 18.25
N TYR A 70 18.66 -15.02 18.13
CA TYR A 70 19.58 -16.16 18.13
C TYR A 70 20.60 -16.06 16.99
N ILE A 71 20.14 -15.89 15.74
CA ILE A 71 21.02 -15.77 14.57
C ILE A 71 21.97 -14.58 14.73
N ARG A 72 21.47 -13.46 15.27
CA ARG A 72 22.27 -12.28 15.55
C ARG A 72 23.41 -12.57 16.51
N ILE A 73 23.15 -13.28 17.61
CA ILE A 73 24.17 -13.64 18.60
C ILE A 73 25.17 -14.63 18.00
N GLN A 74 24.70 -15.62 17.23
CA GLN A 74 25.56 -16.63 16.62
C GLN A 74 26.56 -16.06 15.61
N HIS A 75 26.13 -15.06 14.83
CA HIS A 75 26.95 -14.47 13.76
C HIS A 75 27.52 -13.09 14.11
N ASP A 76 27.39 -12.65 15.36
CA ASP A 76 27.83 -11.34 15.87
C ASP A 76 27.36 -10.14 15.02
N TYR A 77 26.11 -10.19 14.56
CA TYR A 77 25.56 -9.08 13.78
C TYR A 77 25.29 -7.86 14.67
N PRO A 78 25.78 -6.67 14.30
CA PRO A 78 25.53 -5.46 15.08
C PRO A 78 24.05 -5.09 15.03
N LEU A 79 23.53 -4.65 16.18
CA LEU A 79 22.12 -4.23 16.34
C LEU A 79 21.74 -3.09 15.39
N THR A 80 22.72 -2.33 14.93
CA THR A 80 22.57 -1.20 14.00
C THR A 80 22.15 -1.61 12.59
N LEU A 81 22.35 -2.87 12.19
CA LEU A 81 21.86 -3.40 10.91
C LEU A 81 20.35 -3.65 10.95
N VAL A 82 19.80 -3.89 12.14
CA VAL A 82 18.37 -3.94 12.38
C VAL A 82 17.92 -2.50 12.61
N GLU A 83 17.59 -1.78 11.53
CA GLU A 83 17.05 -0.43 11.64
C GLU A 83 15.80 -0.43 12.52
N THR A 84 16.00 -0.07 13.78
CA THR A 84 14.94 0.08 14.77
C THR A 84 14.23 1.38 14.45
N GLY A 85 13.28 1.37 13.52
CA GLY A 85 12.55 2.61 13.23
C GLY A 85 11.70 2.69 11.97
N ALA A 86 11.81 1.78 11.01
CA ALA A 86 10.88 1.81 9.89
C ALA A 86 9.51 1.27 10.35
N ARG A 87 8.57 2.18 10.68
CA ARG A 87 7.14 1.84 10.90
C ARG A 87 6.55 1.02 9.74
N THR A 88 7.14 1.11 8.56
CA THR A 88 6.77 0.36 7.36
C THR A 88 7.99 0.28 6.45
N VAL A 89 8.44 -0.94 6.13
CA VAL A 89 9.41 -1.18 5.05
C VAL A 89 8.61 -1.32 3.76
N SER A 90 8.85 -0.44 2.78
CA SER A 90 8.23 -0.54 1.46
C SER A 90 8.81 -1.75 0.71
N ILE A 91 8.19 -2.92 0.85
CA ILE A 91 8.53 -4.07 0.02
C ILE A 91 7.97 -3.84 -1.39
N ARG A 92 8.84 -3.59 -2.36
CA ARG A 92 8.46 -3.60 -3.78
C ARG A 92 8.36 -5.04 -4.24
N THR A 93 7.21 -5.66 -4.05
CA THR A 93 6.94 -7.02 -4.55
C THR A 93 6.44 -6.97 -5.99
N THR A 94 7.04 -7.78 -6.85
CA THR A 94 6.51 -8.03 -8.20
C THR A 94 5.56 -9.22 -8.15
N GLY A 95 4.36 -9.02 -7.57
CA GLY A 95 3.13 -9.81 -7.84
C GLY A 95 3.15 -11.35 -7.77
N HIS A 96 4.22 -12.01 -7.34
CA HIS A 96 4.39 -13.46 -7.52
C HIS A 96 5.03 -14.15 -6.30
N GLU A 97 4.35 -14.13 -5.16
CA GLU A 97 4.83 -14.85 -3.96
C GLU A 97 3.68 -15.38 -3.10
N LYS A 98 2.66 -15.96 -3.74
CA LYS A 98 1.60 -16.72 -3.05
C LYS A 98 2.07 -18.06 -2.46
N THR A 99 3.35 -18.35 -2.41
CA THR A 99 3.84 -19.67 -1.99
C THR A 99 4.96 -19.64 -0.97
N ASN A 100 5.90 -18.69 -1.00
CA ASN A 100 6.93 -18.51 0.04
C ASN A 100 7.44 -17.07 -0.04
N PHE A 101 7.52 -16.36 1.09
CA PHE A 101 8.24 -15.08 1.17
C PHE A 101 9.68 -15.38 1.58
N THR A 102 10.64 -15.03 0.73
CA THR A 102 12.06 -15.11 1.07
C THR A 102 12.52 -13.74 1.54
N ILE A 103 12.82 -13.61 2.83
CA ILE A 103 13.44 -12.40 3.38
C ILE A 103 14.90 -12.41 2.95
N VAL A 104 15.24 -11.62 1.92
CA VAL A 104 16.63 -11.40 1.52
C VAL A 104 17.18 -10.27 2.38
N LEU A 105 18.03 -10.61 3.35
CA LEU A 105 18.86 -9.63 4.06
C LEU A 105 19.97 -9.18 3.10
N ASN A 106 19.82 -7.99 2.53
CA ASN A 106 20.87 -7.32 1.77
C ASN A 106 21.88 -6.69 2.75
N ALA A 107 22.96 -7.41 3.05
CA ALA A 107 24.14 -6.82 3.65
C ALA A 107 24.79 -5.87 2.63
N TRP A 108 24.74 -4.56 2.90
CA TRP A 108 25.57 -3.59 2.19
C TRP A 108 27.02 -3.73 2.68
N GLN A 109 27.85 -4.39 1.88
CA GLN A 109 29.30 -4.36 2.04
C GLN A 109 29.83 -3.07 1.41
N MET A 110 30.11 -2.06 2.23
CA MET A 110 30.94 -0.92 1.82
C MET A 110 32.37 -1.14 2.30
N GLY A 111 33.29 -1.17 1.31
CA GLY A 111 34.67 -0.66 1.38
C GLY A 111 35.58 -1.22 2.45
#